data_AF-A0A354BGD9-F1
#
_entry.id   AF-A0A354BGD9-F1
#
_cell.length_a   1.000
_cell.length_b   1.000
_cell.length_c   1.000
_cell.angle_alpha   90.00
_cell.angle_beta   90.00
_cell.angle_gamma   90.00
#
_symmetry.space_group_name_H-M   'P 1'
#
loop_
_entity.id
_entity.type
_entity.pdbx_description
1 polymer ?
#
loop_
_entity_poly.entity_id
_entity_poly.type
_entity_poly.pdbx_seq_one_letter_code
_entity_poly.pdbx_strand_id
1 'polypeptide(L)'
;TMTTALAGIAFVHGTQLMRFFAPCPRGLEGVLEAELQSLGAPSATKTEGGVGFSAPWSSMYWINLKSHIASRILWEVGHSTYKTEQDVYHAASALAWP
;
A
#
# COMPACT_ATOMS: atom_id res chain seq x y z
N THR A 1 0.38 -13.59 -34.70
CA THR A 1 0.22 -12.21 -34.22
C THR A 1 -0.30 -12.17 -32.78
N MET A 2 0.37 -12.88 -31.84
CA MET A 2 -0.03 -12.95 -30.42
C MET A 2 1.10 -12.51 -29.48
N THR A 3 1.74 -11.37 -29.76
CA THR A 3 2.88 -10.88 -28.95
C THR A 3 2.62 -9.48 -28.36
N THR A 4 1.48 -8.85 -28.65
CA THR A 4 1.22 -7.45 -28.25
C THR A 4 0.47 -7.29 -26.93
N ALA A 5 -0.12 -8.35 -26.37
CA ALA A 5 -0.98 -8.24 -25.17
C ALA A 5 -0.21 -8.29 -23.82
N LEU A 6 1.04 -8.74 -23.79
CA LEU A 6 1.84 -8.84 -22.55
C LEU A 6 2.70 -7.60 -22.27
N ALA A 7 2.83 -6.68 -23.23
CA ALA A 7 3.60 -5.45 -23.05
C ALA A 7 2.88 -4.36 -22.23
N GLY A 8 1.55 -4.47 -22.04
CA GLY A 8 0.75 -3.45 -21.36
C GLY A 8 0.79 -3.48 -19.83
N ILE A 9 1.10 -4.62 -19.21
CA ILE A 9 1.03 -4.79 -17.76
C ILE A 9 2.37 -4.44 -17.07
N ALA A 10 3.49 -4.65 -17.76
CA ALA A 10 4.82 -4.55 -17.16
C ALA A 10 5.41 -3.12 -17.12
N PHE A 11 4.89 -2.16 -17.90
CA PHE A 11 5.53 -0.83 -18.06
C PHE A 11 4.81 0.35 -17.37
N VAL A 12 3.58 0.20 -16.89
CA VAL A 12 2.81 1.31 -16.29
C VAL A 12 3.08 1.50 -14.78
N HIS A 13 3.58 0.47 -14.10
CA HIS A 13 3.69 0.46 -12.62
C HIS A 13 4.90 1.20 -12.04
N GLY A 14 5.82 1.70 -12.88
CA GLY A 14 7.07 2.31 -12.42
C GLY A 14 6.92 3.66 -11.72
N THR A 15 5.82 4.38 -11.95
CA THR A 15 5.63 5.77 -11.47
C THR A 15 4.32 6.02 -10.73
N GLN A 16 3.36 5.10 -10.76
CA GLN A 16 2.08 5.30 -10.07
C GLN A 16 2.26 5.14 -8.56
N LEU A 17 1.87 6.16 -7.82
CA LEU A 17 1.82 6.11 -6.36
C LEU A 17 0.61 5.31 -5.91
N MET A 18 0.85 4.25 -5.14
CA MET A 18 -0.17 3.44 -4.48
C MET A 18 -0.19 3.77 -2.99
N ARG A 19 -1.36 3.60 -2.36
CA ARG A 19 -1.53 3.80 -0.92
C ARG A 19 -1.19 2.52 -0.17
N PHE A 20 -0.39 2.68 0.88
CA PHE A 20 0.03 1.60 1.76
C PHE A 20 -0.21 1.95 3.23
N PHE A 21 -0.34 0.92 4.04
CA PHE A 21 -0.41 1.00 5.48
C PHE A 21 0.55 0.01 6.14
N ALA A 22 1.34 0.49 7.09
CA ALA A 22 2.30 -0.30 7.85
C ALA A 22 1.89 -0.33 9.34
N PRO A 23 1.19 -1.38 9.81
CA PRO A 23 0.90 -1.54 11.22
C PRO A 23 2.16 -1.77 12.05
N CYS A 24 2.18 -1.26 13.28
CA CYS A 24 3.26 -1.47 14.25
C CYS A 24 2.72 -1.57 15.70
N PRO A 25 3.53 -2.05 16.66
CA PRO A 25 3.19 -1.97 18.07
C PRO A 25 2.87 -0.53 18.51
N ARG A 26 1.92 -0.39 19.44
CA ARG A 26 1.52 0.91 19.99
C ARG A 26 2.71 1.65 20.59
N GLY A 27 2.81 2.94 20.31
CA GLY A 27 3.90 3.81 20.77
C GLY A 27 5.13 3.83 19.86
N LEU A 28 5.18 2.97 18.83
CA LEU A 28 6.27 2.96 17.84
C LEU A 28 5.92 3.69 16.53
N GLU A 29 4.72 4.26 16.42
CA GLU A 29 4.24 4.86 15.16
C GLU A 29 5.15 6.01 14.69
N GLY A 30 5.67 6.83 15.62
CA GLY A 30 6.62 7.90 15.29
C GLY A 30 8.01 7.37 14.89
N VAL A 31 8.44 6.23 15.43
CA VAL A 31 9.71 5.60 15.05
C VAL A 31 9.59 4.96 13.67
N LEU A 32 8.47 4.27 13.41
CA LEU A 32 8.16 3.71 12.10
C LEU A 32 7.98 4.81 11.05
N GLU A 33 7.36 5.94 11.39
CA GLU A 33 7.22 7.08 10.49
C GLU A 33 8.60 7.57 10.01
N ALA A 34 9.53 7.81 10.94
CA ALA A 34 10.89 8.21 10.61
C ALA A 34 11.65 7.14 9.79
N GLU A 35 11.49 5.85 10.15
CA GLU A 35 12.06 4.74 9.38
C GLU A 35 11.56 4.75 7.94
N LEU A 36 10.25 4.81 7.72
CA LEU A 36 9.66 4.78 6.38
C LEU A 36 10.05 6.02 5.56
N GLN A 37 10.14 7.20 6.17
CA GLN A 37 10.68 8.39 5.50
C GLN A 37 12.13 8.17 5.05
N SER A 38 12.97 7.56 5.89
CA SER A 38 14.36 7.23 5.56
C SER A 38 14.49 6.14 4.47
N LEU A 39 13.50 5.24 4.38
CA LEU A 39 13.43 4.17 3.37
C LEU A 39 12.83 4.64 2.03
N GLY A 40 12.56 5.94 1.88
CA GLY A 40 12.09 6.52 0.62
C GLY A 40 10.56 6.66 0.51
N ALA A 41 9.84 6.65 1.63
CA ALA A 41 8.42 7.00 1.71
C ALA A 41 8.25 8.37 2.42
N PRO A 42 8.59 9.50 1.79
CA PRO A 42 8.57 10.82 2.43
C PRO A 42 7.17 11.28 2.86
N SER A 43 6.11 10.71 2.28
CA SER A 43 4.72 10.98 2.66
C SER A 43 4.25 10.15 3.86
N ALA A 44 5.13 9.37 4.48
CA ALA A 44 4.76 8.54 5.62
C ALA A 44 4.29 9.40 6.79
N THR A 45 3.09 9.09 7.27
CA THR A 45 2.41 9.82 8.34
C THR A 45 1.85 8.81 9.34
N LYS A 46 2.22 8.97 10.61
CA LYS A 46 1.70 8.13 11.70
C LYS A 46 0.19 8.30 11.86
N THR A 47 -0.49 7.19 12.12
CA THR A 47 -1.90 7.11 12.45
C THR A 47 -2.09 6.21 13.65
N GLU A 48 -3.31 6.03 14.14
CA GLU A 48 -3.54 5.03 15.19
C GLU A 48 -3.18 3.62 14.69
N GLY A 49 -2.29 2.93 15.40
CA GLY A 49 -1.91 1.55 15.11
C GLY A 49 -0.93 1.34 13.95
N GLY A 50 -0.38 2.40 13.35
CA GLY A 50 0.59 2.25 12.26
C GLY A 50 0.92 3.55 11.52
N VAL A 51 1.42 3.40 10.30
CA VAL A 51 1.84 4.51 9.44
C VAL A 51 1.27 4.34 8.03
N GLY A 52 0.55 5.35 7.56
CA GLY A 52 0.06 5.42 6.18
C GLY A 52 1.07 6.13 5.28
N PHE A 53 1.26 5.66 4.06
CA PHE A 53 2.16 6.28 3.09
C PHE A 53 1.75 6.01 1.64
N SER A 54 2.30 6.79 0.71
CA SER A 54 2.14 6.57 -0.73
C SER A 54 3.50 6.38 -1.38
N ALA A 55 3.64 5.34 -2.19
CA ALA A 55 4.90 5.03 -2.85
C ALA A 55 4.68 4.31 -4.19
N PRO A 56 5.66 4.31 -5.11
CA PRO A 56 5.66 3.41 -6.25
C PRO A 56 5.69 1.95 -5.82
N TRP A 57 5.19 1.05 -6.65
CA TRP A 57 5.21 -0.39 -6.38
C TRP A 57 6.63 -0.93 -6.12
N SER A 58 7.62 -0.42 -6.87
CA SER A 58 9.02 -0.80 -6.70
C SER A 58 9.56 -0.51 -5.29
N SER A 59 9.14 0.59 -4.67
CA SER A 59 9.55 0.96 -3.31
C SER A 59 9.03 -0.02 -2.26
N MET A 60 7.87 -0.65 -2.51
CA MET A 60 7.27 -1.61 -1.56
C MET A 60 8.19 -2.80 -1.30
N TYR A 61 8.91 -3.30 -2.32
CA TYR A 61 9.88 -4.38 -2.14
C TYR A 61 11.01 -3.98 -1.18
N TRP A 62 11.57 -2.80 -1.39
CA TRP A 62 12.65 -2.27 -0.55
C TRP A 62 12.18 -2.06 0.90
N ILE A 63 11.01 -1.43 1.07
CA ILE A 63 10.44 -1.16 2.40
C ILE A 63 10.16 -2.47 3.15
N ASN A 64 9.60 -3.50 2.50
CA ASN A 64 9.39 -4.80 3.15
C ASN A 64 10.69 -5.48 3.59
N LEU A 65 11.75 -5.35 2.79
CA LEU A 65 13.05 -5.95 3.11
C LEU A 65 13.81 -5.21 4.20
N LYS A 66 13.50 -3.92 4.42
CA LYS A 66 14.30 -3.02 5.26
C LYS A 66 13.57 -2.43 6.45
N SER A 67 12.26 -2.56 6.56
CA SER A 67 11.57 -2.15 7.77
C SER A 67 11.87 -3.14 8.90
N HIS A 68 12.30 -2.61 10.05
CA HIS A 68 12.54 -3.42 11.26
C HIS A 68 11.37 -3.30 12.25
N ILE A 69 10.48 -2.33 12.04
CA ILE A 69 9.42 -1.98 12.99
C ILE A 69 8.03 -2.40 12.48
N ALA A 70 7.78 -2.29 11.17
CA ALA A 70 6.50 -2.67 10.61
C ALA A 70 6.29 -4.17 10.74
N SER A 71 5.10 -4.58 11.22
CA SER A 71 4.74 -6.01 11.26
C SER A 71 4.42 -6.58 9.89
N ARG A 72 4.00 -5.72 8.94
CA ARG A 72 3.70 -6.02 7.54
C ARG A 72 3.51 -4.71 6.77
N ILE A 73 3.58 -4.75 5.45
CA ILE A 73 3.20 -3.64 4.57
C ILE A 73 1.94 -4.04 3.78
N LEU A 74 0.85 -3.32 3.96
CA LEU A 74 -0.44 -3.60 3.33
C LEU A 74 -0.68 -2.61 2.20
N TRP A 75 -1.11 -3.13 1.05
CA TRP A 75 -1.56 -2.32 -0.08
C TRP A 75 -3.07 -2.10 0.00
N GLU A 76 -3.52 -0.86 -0.19
CA GLU A 76 -4.94 -0.54 -0.28
C GLU A 76 -5.47 -0.86 -1.68
N VAL A 77 -6.23 -1.94 -1.80
CA VAL A 77 -6.82 -2.39 -3.08
C VAL A 77 -8.10 -1.66 -3.48
N GLY A 78 -8.77 -1.00 -2.52
CA GLY A 78 -10.03 -0.29 -2.75
C GLY A 78 -10.47 0.52 -1.54
N HIS A 79 -11.29 1.54 -1.80
CA HIS A 79 -11.87 2.42 -0.77
C HIS A 79 -13.27 2.82 -1.18
N SER A 80 -14.24 2.63 -0.28
CA SER A 80 -15.64 2.97 -0.50
C SER A 80 -16.32 3.39 0.81
N THR A 81 -17.39 4.16 0.70
CA THR A 81 -18.26 4.45 1.85
C THR A 81 -19.02 3.19 2.28
N TYR A 82 -19.32 3.09 3.57
CA TYR A 82 -20.07 1.97 4.16
C TYR A 82 -21.28 2.50 4.93
N LYS A 83 -22.46 1.96 4.65
CA LYS A 83 -23.69 2.19 5.41
C LYS A 83 -24.39 0.89 5.77
N THR A 84 -24.33 -0.09 4.88
CA THR A 84 -24.95 -1.42 5.02
C THR A 84 -23.98 -2.51 4.62
N GLU A 85 -24.24 -3.74 5.05
CA GLU A 85 -23.46 -4.92 4.70
C GLU A 85 -23.38 -5.13 3.18
N GLN A 86 -24.43 -4.73 2.46
CA GLN A 86 -24.47 -4.80 1.00
C GLN A 86 -23.41 -3.91 0.34
N ASP A 87 -23.04 -2.78 0.97
CA ASP A 87 -22.00 -1.89 0.44
C ASP A 87 -20.63 -2.58 0.47
N VAL A 88 -20.35 -3.37 1.50
CA VAL A 88 -19.09 -4.15 1.60
C VAL A 88 -19.04 -5.19 0.50
N TYR A 89 -20.15 -5.90 0.26
CA TYR A 89 -20.24 -6.89 -0.79
C TYR A 89 -20.02 -6.26 -2.18
N HIS A 90 -20.69 -5.14 -2.46
CA HIS A 90 -20.51 -4.43 -3.74
C HIS A 90 -19.09 -3.89 -3.91
N ALA A 91 -18.50 -3.30 -2.87
CA ALA A 91 -17.14 -2.79 -2.92
C ALA A 91 -16.12 -3.91 -3.17
N ALA A 92 -16.26 -5.05 -2.48
CA ALA A 92 -15.37 -6.18 -2.66
C ALA A 92 -15.53 -6.84 -4.04
N SER A 93 -16.77 -7.02 -4.53
CA SER A 93 -17.04 -7.66 -5.82
C SER A 93 -16.71 -6.78 -7.04
N ALA A 94 -16.67 -5.45 -6.88
CA ALA A 94 -16.26 -4.52 -7.92
C ALA A 94 -14.75 -4.52 -8.20
N LEU A 95 -13.94 -5.10 -7.29
CA LEU A 95 -12.52 -5.25 -7.48
C LEU A 95 -12.24 -6.34 -8.52
N ALA A 96 -11.24 -6.11 -9.37
CA ALA A 96 -10.80 -7.05 -10.39
C ALA A 96 -9.95 -8.18 -9.78
N TRP A 97 -10.58 -9.03 -8.96
CA TRP A 97 -9.96 -10.25 -8.47
C TRP A 97 -9.70 -11.21 -9.66
N PRO A 98 -8.56 -11.92 -9.67
CA PRO A 98 -8.23 -12.90 -10.70
C PRO A 98 -9.11 -14.15 -10.62
#